data_AF-I1I2Q8-F1
#
_entry.id   AF-I1I2Q8-F1
#
_cell.length_a   1.000
_cell.length_b   1.000
_cell.length_c   1.000
_cell.angle_alpha   90.00
_cell.angle_beta   90.00
_cell.angle_gamma   90.00
#
_symmetry.space_group_name_H-M   'P 1'
#
loop_
_entity.id
_entity.type
_entity.pdbx_description
1 polymer ?
#
loop_
_entity_poly.entity_id
_entity_poly.type
_entity_poly.pdbx_seq_one_letter_code
_entity_poly.pdbx_strand_id
1 'polypeptide(L)'
;MGVQWMPPFRGPGTLQLCCGHRCLVFQIAQAGGCIPNVLRRFLRDYPSVVFVGYNVLSDCRALGAHYDLEVSRAAELRAVTGMGNASSG
;
A
#
# COMPACT_ATOMS: atom_id res chain seq x y z
N MET A 1 5.88 0.09 0.48
CA MET A 1 4.53 -0.46 0.64
C MET A 1 4.23 -1.31 -0.57
N GLY A 2 3.54 -2.42 -0.36
CA GLY A 2 3.05 -3.27 -1.43
C GLY A 2 1.82 -4.04 -0.98
N VAL A 3 1.01 -4.45 -1.94
CA VAL A 3 -0.19 -5.24 -1.74
C VAL A 3 -0.11 -6.52 -2.56
N GLN A 4 -0.42 -7.66 -1.95
CA GLN A 4 -0.52 -8.94 -2.66
C GLN A 4 -1.98 -9.36 -2.80
N TRP A 5 -2.33 -9.84 -3.99
CA TRP A 5 -3.63 -10.40 -4.33
C TRP A 5 -3.62 -11.91 -4.08
N MET A 6 -4.64 -12.44 -3.39
CA MET A 6 -4.70 -13.86 -3.00
C MET A 6 -5.94 -14.53 -3.61
N PRO A 7 -5.82 -15.50 -4.54
CA PRO A 7 -6.95 -16.33 -4.97
C PRO A 7 -7.50 -17.17 -3.79
N PRO A 8 -8.80 -17.46 -3.68
CA PRO A 8 -9.93 -17.08 -4.55
C PRO A 8 -10.52 -15.68 -4.26
N PHE A 9 -9.93 -14.93 -3.32
CA PHE A 9 -10.41 -13.60 -2.95
C PHE A 9 -10.14 -12.62 -4.10
N ARG A 10 -11.20 -11.98 -4.60
CA ARG A 10 -11.12 -10.99 -5.69
C ARG A 10 -10.56 -9.63 -5.24
N GLY A 11 -9.74 -9.58 -4.19
CA GLY A 11 -9.33 -8.36 -3.51
C GLY A 11 -7.94 -8.45 -2.86
N PRO A 12 -7.43 -7.33 -2.33
CA PRO A 12 -6.14 -7.26 -1.62
C PRO A 12 -6.08 -8.24 -0.43
N GLY A 13 -5.23 -9.26 -0.52
CA GLY A 13 -5.10 -10.30 0.51
C GLY A 13 -4.07 -10.00 1.60
N THR A 14 -3.02 -9.27 1.25
CA THR A 14 -1.90 -8.95 2.14
C THR A 14 -1.48 -7.50 1.96
N LEU A 15 -1.24 -6.80 3.06
CA LEU A 15 -0.62 -5.49 3.10
C LEU A 15 0.78 -5.58 3.70
N GLN A 16 1.78 -5.06 3.00
CA GLN A 16 3.16 -4.99 3.48
C GLN A 16 3.64 -3.53 3.60
N LEU A 17 4.11 -3.17 4.79
CA LEU A 17 4.71 -1.88 5.12
C LEU A 17 6.14 -2.11 5.59
N CYS A 18 7.13 -1.52 4.92
CA CYS A 18 8.53 -1.67 5.31
C CYS A 18 9.15 -0.29 5.56
N CYS A 19 10.00 -0.22 6.59
CA CYS A 19 10.81 0.94 6.94
C CYS A 19 12.20 0.46 7.41
N GLY A 20 13.24 0.80 6.65
CA GLY A 20 14.58 0.24 6.88
C GLY A 20 14.55 -1.29 6.82
N HIS A 21 14.98 -1.93 7.90
CA HIS A 21 15.05 -3.40 8.00
C HIS A 21 13.83 -4.03 8.68
N ARG A 22 12.78 -3.25 8.96
CA ARG A 22 11.57 -3.74 9.61
C ARG A 22 10.42 -3.73 8.63
N CYS A 23 9.71 -4.85 8.54
CA CYS A 23 8.50 -4.97 7.75
C CYS A 23 7.35 -5.46 8.63
N LEU A 24 6.22 -4.76 8.54
CA LEU A 24 4.93 -5.23 8.98
C LEU A 24 4.23 -5.91 7.80
N VAL A 25 3.84 -7.16 7.98
CA VAL A 25 3.03 -7.91 7.01
C VAL A 25 1.70 -8.21 7.67
N PHE A 26 0.62 -7.70 7.09
CA PHE A 26 -0.74 -7.86 7.59
C PHE A 26 -1.59 -8.63 6.59
N GLN A 27 -2.06 -9.81 6.99
CA GLN A 27 -2.88 -10.70 6.16
C GLN A 27 -4.36 -10.31 6.26
N ILE A 28 -4.81 -9.39 5.40
CA ILE A 28 -6.19 -8.90 5.35
C ILE A 28 -7.18 -10.05 5.11
N ALA A 29 -6.87 -10.98 4.19
CA ALA A 29 -7.73 -12.12 3.89
C ALA A 29 -7.93 -13.04 5.11
N GLN A 30 -6.85 -13.33 5.84
CA GLN A 30 -6.90 -14.16 7.05
C GLN A 30 -7.66 -13.44 8.18
N ALA A 31 -7.62 -12.11 8.21
CA ALA A 31 -8.38 -11.28 9.13
C ALA A 31 -9.85 -11.09 8.69
N GLY A 32 -10.33 -11.79 7.66
CA GLY A 32 -11.71 -11.67 7.17
C GLY A 32 -12.05 -10.30 6.58
N GLY A 33 -11.05 -9.53 6.12
CA GLY A 33 -11.24 -8.15 5.68
C GLY A 33 -11.28 -7.13 6.82
N CYS A 34 -11.13 -7.54 8.07
CA CYS A 34 -11.14 -6.63 9.22
C CYS A 34 -9.76 -6.00 9.43
N ILE A 35 -9.66 -4.70 9.13
CA ILE A 35 -8.43 -3.92 9.33
C ILE A 35 -8.52 -3.13 10.65
N PRO A 36 -7.58 -3.31 11.59
CA PRO A 36 -7.58 -2.61 12.87
C PRO A 36 -7.58 -1.08 12.73
N ASN A 37 -8.31 -0.39 13.61
CA ASN A 37 -8.40 1.07 13.61
C ASN A 37 -7.03 1.76 13.73
N VAL A 38 -6.09 1.17 14.47
CA VAL A 38 -4.73 1.72 14.59
C VAL A 38 -4.01 1.73 13.24
N LEU A 39 -4.18 0.70 12.41
CA LEU A 39 -3.59 0.61 11.09
C LEU A 39 -4.28 1.56 10.10
N ARG A 40 -5.62 1.70 10.19
CA ARG A 40 -6.37 2.70 9.41
C ARG A 40 -5.89 4.12 9.69
N ARG A 41 -5.79 4.49 10.96
CA ARG A 41 -5.26 5.80 11.38
C ARG A 41 -3.82 5.98 10.94
N PHE A 42 -2.98 4.94 11.04
CA PHE A 42 -1.59 5.02 10.58
C PHE A 42 -1.46 5.38 9.10
N LEU A 43 -2.30 4.79 8.24
CA LEU A 43 -2.27 5.02 6.80
C LEU A 43 -2.87 6.37 6.38
N ARG A 44 -3.85 6.88 7.15
CA ARG A 44 -4.60 8.10 6.82
C ARG A 44 -4.05 9.36 7.53
N ASP A 45 -3.80 9.28 8.83
CA ASP A 45 -3.70 10.47 9.70
C ASP A 45 -2.26 10.95 9.96
N TYR A 46 -1.25 10.33 9.34
CA TYR A 46 0.16 10.67 9.58
C TYR A 46 0.77 11.44 8.39
N PRO A 47 0.68 12.78 8.38
CA PRO A 47 1.14 13.58 7.25
C PRO A 47 2.65 13.56 7.07
N SER A 48 3.44 13.16 8.08
CA SER A 48 4.90 13.07 7.98
C SER A 48 5.39 11.82 7.25
N VAL A 49 4.51 10.85 6.95
CA VAL A 49 4.87 9.57 6.32
C VAL A 49 4.45 9.58 4.86
N VAL A 50 5.34 9.14 3.98
CA VAL A 50 5.03 8.90 2.56
C VAL A 50 5.16 7.40 2.28
N PHE A 51 4.08 6.79 1.81
CA PHE A 51 4.04 5.39 1.45
C PHE A 51 4.53 5.20 0.02
N VAL A 52 5.76 4.74 -0.12
CA VAL A 52 6.40 4.52 -1.42
C VAL A 52 6.26 3.06 -1.85
N GLY A 53 5.90 2.81 -3.11
CA GLY A 53 5.84 1.47 -3.69
C GLY A 53 5.78 1.47 -5.20
N TYR A 54 5.91 0.31 -5.83
CA TYR A 54 5.68 0.14 -7.26
C TYR A 54 4.19 -0.03 -7.52
N ASN A 55 3.60 0.75 -8.44
CA ASN A 55 2.17 0.75 -8.71
C ASN A 55 1.31 1.03 -7.46
N VAL A 56 1.87 1.74 -6.47
CA VAL A 56 1.27 1.96 -5.16
C VAL A 56 -0.03 2.75 -5.26
N LEU A 57 -0.17 3.63 -6.26
CA LEU A 57 -1.42 4.38 -6.44
C LEU A 57 -2.58 3.47 -6.82
N SER A 58 -2.31 2.41 -7.59
CA SER A 58 -3.32 1.39 -7.93
C SER A 58 -3.64 0.54 -6.71
N ASP A 59 -2.64 0.17 -5.93
CA ASP A 59 -2.82 -0.56 -4.66
C ASP A 59 -3.70 0.24 -3.68
N CYS A 60 -3.45 1.55 -3.52
CA CYS A 60 -4.26 2.42 -2.67
C CYS A 60 -5.71 2.51 -3.13
N ARG A 61 -5.96 2.60 -4.45
CA ARG A 61 -7.33 2.58 -4.99
C ARG A 61 -8.03 1.25 -4.69
N ALA A 62 -7.33 0.12 -4.85
CA ALA A 62 -7.89 -1.18 -4.54
C ALA A 62 -8.20 -1.33 -3.04
N LEU A 63 -7.30 -0.88 -2.17
CA LEU A 63 -7.50 -0.87 -0.72
C LEU A 63 -8.72 -0.02 -0.31
N GLY A 64 -8.89 1.15 -0.92
CA GLY A 64 -10.08 1.99 -0.73
C GLY A 64 -11.36 1.30 -1.20
N ALA A 65 -11.37 0.75 -2.41
CA ALA A 65 -12.55 0.12 -2.99
C ALA A 65 -13.01 -1.16 -2.25
N HIS A 66 -12.07 -1.96 -1.73
CA HIS A 66 -12.39 -3.24 -1.09
C HIS A 66 -12.57 -3.15 0.43
N TYR A 67 -11.89 -2.21 1.09
CA TYR A 67 -11.82 -2.18 2.56
C TYR A 67 -12.10 -0.80 3.16
N ASP A 68 -12.49 0.20 2.36
CA ASP A 68 -12.62 1.59 2.79
C ASP A 68 -11.33 2.08 3.49
N LEU A 69 -10.18 1.66 2.96
CA LEU A 69 -8.87 1.93 3.53
C LEU A 69 -8.17 3.04 2.76
N GLU A 70 -8.23 4.24 3.32
CA GLU A 70 -7.55 5.41 2.76
C GLU A 70 -6.06 5.44 3.11
N VAL A 71 -5.24 5.77 2.12
CA VAL A 71 -3.80 6.05 2.28
C VAL A 71 -3.57 7.48 1.84
N SER A 72 -3.30 8.38 2.77
CA SER A 72 -3.33 9.83 2.51
C SER A 72 -2.16 10.32 1.65
N ARG A 73 -1.00 9.67 1.76
CA ARG A 73 0.23 10.06 1.06
C ARG A 73 0.93 8.86 0.44
N ALA A 74 0.65 8.59 -0.82
CA ALA A 74 1.32 7.55 -1.60
C ALA A 74 2.15 8.13 -2.75
N ALA A 75 3.31 7.55 -3.03
CA ALA A 75 4.18 7.97 -4.13
C ALA A 75 4.78 6.78 -4.86
N GLU A 76 4.75 6.82 -6.20
CA GLU A 76 5.38 5.80 -7.03
C GLU A 76 6.89 5.78 -6.79
N LEU A 77 7.46 4.58 -6.64
CA LEU A 77 8.90 4.40 -6.42
C LEU A 77 9.72 5.10 -7.51
N ARG A 78 9.30 5.00 -8.77
CA ARG A 78 9.96 5.65 -9.91
C ARG A 78 10.05 7.18 -9.80
N ALA A 79 9.05 7.80 -9.16
CA ALA A 79 8.98 9.25 -9.03
C ALA A 79 9.94 9.76 -7.93
N VAL A 80 10.16 8.96 -6.88
CA VAL A 80 11.06 9.31 -5.78
C VAL A 80 12.51 8.93 -6.03
N THR A 81 12.79 7.98 -6.93
CA THR A 81 14.16 7.59 -7.30
C THR A 81 14.72 8.40 -8.47
N GLY A 82 13.97 9.35 -9.03
CA GLY A 82 14.43 10.16 -10.17
C GLY A 82 14.55 9.39 -11.49
N MET A 83 14.02 8.16 -11.58
CA MET A 83 13.95 7.39 -12.82
C MET A 83 12.74 7.83 -13.65
N GLY A 84 12.76 9.09 -14.10
CA GLY A 84 11.92 9.59 -15.18
C GLY A 84 12.58 9.25 -16.52
N ASN A 85 11.95 8.35 -17.28
CA ASN A 85 12.24 7.99 -18.68
C ASN A 85 13.72 8.01 -19.13
N ALA A 86 14.42 6.90 -18.93
CA ALA A 86 15.48 6.50 -19.87
C ALA A 86 14.82 5.90 -21.12
N SER A 87 14.34 6.77 -22.01
CA SER A 87 14.01 6.41 -23.39
C SER A 87 14.42 7.58 -24.27
N SER A 88 15.73 7.66 -24.52
CA SER A 88 16.27 8.33 -25.70
C SER A 88 16.15 7.32 -26.84
N GLY A 89 15.20 7.56 -27.73
CA GLY A 89 15.12 6.99 -29.07
C GLY A 89 15.01 8.15 -30.04
#